data_AF-A0A0A8HAS8-F1
#
_entry.id   AF-A0A0A8HAS8-F1
#
_cell.length_a   1.000
_cell.length_b   1.000
_cell.length_c   1.000
_cell.angle_alpha   90.00
_cell.angle_beta   90.00
_cell.angle_gamma   90.00
#
_symmetry.space_group_name_H-M   'P 1'
#
loop_
_entity.id
_entity.type
_entity.pdbx_description
1 polymer ?
#
loop_
_entity_poly.entity_id
_entity_poly.type
_entity_poly.pdbx_seq_one_letter_code
_entity_poly.pdbx_strand_id
1 'polypeptide(L)'
;MNRTILDIRQGVSKGFINAICNQNNELVFEYLKNGMSATKECMGEQPMFYAINHNNFGAILLLLKYGAILEKDYLEECKENFRKEALDFLASLLK
;
A
#
# COMPACT_ATOMS: atom_id res chain seq x y z
N MET A 1 13.54 -19.27 9.22
CA MET A 1 12.29 -19.04 8.48
C MET A 1 12.19 -17.55 8.18
N ASN A 2 11.84 -17.15 6.96
CA ASN A 2 11.75 -15.74 6.58
C ASN A 2 10.69 -15.03 7.45
N ARG A 3 11.04 -13.87 8.03
CA ARG A 3 10.15 -13.10 8.92
C ARG A 3 8.82 -12.75 8.26
N THR A 4 8.84 -12.38 6.98
CA THR A 4 7.63 -12.02 6.23
C THR A 4 6.68 -13.23 6.10
N ILE A 5 7.22 -14.42 5.86
CA ILE A 5 6.44 -15.67 5.81
C ILE A 5 5.82 -16.00 7.17
N LEU A 6 6.54 -15.76 8.27
CA LEU A 6 5.99 -15.94 9.62
C LEU A 6 4.81 -14.99 9.88
N ASP A 7 4.98 -13.71 9.58
CA ASP A 7 3.93 -12.71 9.73
C ASP A 7 2.68 -13.07 8.92
N ILE A 8 2.85 -13.48 7.65
CA ILE A 8 1.75 -13.90 6.77
C ILE A 8 1.01 -15.12 7.35
N ARG A 9 1.74 -16.14 7.81
CA ARG A 9 1.14 -17.34 8.41
C ARG A 9 0.37 -17.04 9.69
N GLN A 10 0.80 -16.03 10.44
CA GLN A 10 0.12 -15.57 11.65
C GLN A 10 -1.01 -14.58 11.37
N GLY A 11 -1.21 -14.17 10.11
CA GLY A 11 -2.20 -13.16 9.74
C GLY A 11 -1.84 -11.75 10.23
N VAL A 12 -0.57 -11.50 10.54
CA VAL A 12 -0.09 -10.21 11.06
C VAL A 12 0.36 -9.32 9.91
N SER A 13 -0.29 -8.16 9.73
CA SER A 13 0.03 -7.20 8.66
C SER A 13 0.80 -5.96 9.15
N LYS A 14 1.06 -5.83 10.46
CA LYS A 14 1.75 -4.66 11.04
C LYS A 14 3.13 -4.40 10.41
N GLY A 15 3.91 -5.46 10.18
CA GLY A 15 5.23 -5.34 9.55
C GLY A 15 5.14 -4.84 8.11
N PHE A 16 4.16 -5.34 7.36
CA PHE A 16 3.90 -4.91 5.98
C PHE A 16 3.46 -3.44 5.90
N ILE A 17 2.51 -3.01 6.75
CA ILE A 17 2.07 -1.61 6.79
C ILE A 17 3.20 -0.69 7.24
N ASN A 18 3.98 -1.06 8.25
CA ASN A 18 5.15 -0.29 8.65
C ASN A 18 6.17 -0.14 7.51
N ALA A 19 6.37 -1.17 6.68
CA ALA A 19 7.26 -1.07 5.52
C ALA A 19 6.73 -0.05 4.49
N ILE A 20 5.42 -0.04 4.24
CA ILE A 20 4.76 0.94 3.35
C ILE A 20 4.96 2.35 3.90
N CYS A 21 4.61 2.60 5.17
CA CYS A 21 4.67 3.93 5.77
C CYS A 21 6.10 4.49 5.86
N ASN A 22 7.10 3.63 6.05
CA ASN A 22 8.51 4.02 6.14
C ASN A 22 9.26 3.98 4.79
N GLN A 23 8.54 3.89 3.67
CA GLN A 23 9.13 3.86 2.32
C GLN A 23 10.10 2.70 2.05
N ASN A 24 10.03 1.61 2.82
CA ASN A 24 10.88 0.43 2.64
C ASN A 24 10.29 -0.49 1.56
N ASN A 25 10.44 -0.07 0.31
CA ASN A 25 9.84 -0.75 -0.85
C ASN A 25 10.44 -2.13 -1.14
N GLU A 26 11.67 -2.39 -0.70
CA GLU A 26 12.28 -3.72 -0.79
C GLU A 26 11.55 -4.72 0.13
N LEU A 27 11.27 -4.32 1.37
CA LEU A 27 10.51 -5.14 2.30
C LEU A 27 9.03 -5.28 1.89
N VAL A 28 8.43 -4.21 1.35
CA VAL A 28 7.08 -4.27 0.74
C VAL A 28 7.05 -5.32 -0.38
N PHE A 29 8.02 -5.29 -1.28
CA PHE A 29 8.14 -6.28 -2.35
C PHE A 29 8.32 -7.70 -1.80
N GLU A 30 9.13 -7.88 -0.76
CA GLU A 30 9.33 -9.18 -0.11
C GLU A 30 8.03 -9.75 0.48
N TYR A 31 7.24 -8.94 1.20
CA TYR A 31 5.93 -9.35 1.71
C TYR A 31 4.98 -9.77 0.58
N LEU A 32 4.85 -8.95 -0.46
CA LEU A 32 3.98 -9.22 -1.62
C LEU A 32 4.40 -10.50 -2.36
N LYS A 33 5.71 -10.64 -2.63
CA LYS A 33 6.29 -11.84 -3.25
C LYS A 33 6.00 -13.11 -2.44
N ASN A 34 5.97 -13.00 -1.11
CA ASN A 34 5.70 -14.11 -0.21
C ASN A 34 4.21 -14.36 0.06
N GLY A 35 3.32 -13.63 -0.64
CA GLY A 35 1.87 -13.89 -0.64
C GLY A 35 1.05 -12.99 0.28
N MET A 36 1.63 -11.92 0.82
CA MET A 36 0.82 -10.88 1.47
C MET A 36 -0.14 -10.28 0.43
N SER A 37 -1.41 -10.14 0.80
CA SER A 37 -2.41 -9.58 -0.11
C SER A 37 -2.20 -8.09 -0.29
N ALA A 38 -2.22 -7.62 -1.55
CA ALA A 38 -2.20 -6.20 -1.89
C ALA A 38 -3.57 -5.51 -1.69
N THR A 39 -4.65 -6.28 -1.52
CA THR A 39 -6.04 -5.79 -1.58
C THR A 39 -6.84 -6.02 -0.30
N LYS A 40 -6.47 -7.01 0.52
CA LYS A 40 -7.14 -7.23 1.81
C LYS A 40 -6.78 -6.12 2.79
N GLU A 41 -7.79 -5.71 3.55
CA GLU A 41 -7.60 -4.77 4.65
C GLU A 41 -6.54 -5.26 5.63
N CYS A 42 -5.71 -4.32 6.03
CA CYS A 42 -4.62 -4.50 6.96
C CYS A 42 -4.74 -3.37 7.99
N MET A 43 -4.93 -3.70 9.26
CA MET A 43 -5.12 -2.70 10.32
C MET A 43 -6.31 -1.75 10.08
N GLY A 44 -7.36 -2.23 9.41
CA GLY A 44 -8.60 -1.50 9.16
C GLY A 44 -8.70 -0.81 7.80
N GLU A 45 -7.60 -0.73 7.03
CA GLU A 45 -7.59 -0.06 5.73
C GLU A 45 -6.89 -0.91 4.66
N GLN A 46 -7.16 -0.66 3.39
CA GLN A 46 -6.41 -1.31 2.31
C GLN A 46 -4.96 -0.81 2.24
N PRO A 47 -3.98 -1.63 1.83
CA PRO A 47 -2.58 -1.23 1.71
C PRO A 47 -2.34 0.04 0.85
N MET A 48 -3.18 0.24 -0.18
CA MET A 48 -3.12 1.41 -1.06
C MET A 48 -3.36 2.72 -0.29
N PHE A 49 -4.24 2.72 0.71
CA PHE A 49 -4.52 3.86 1.58
C PHE A 49 -3.23 4.35 2.24
N TYR A 50 -2.49 3.44 2.86
CA TYR A 50 -1.26 3.79 3.57
C TYR A 50 -0.19 4.30 2.60
N ALA A 51 -0.07 3.69 1.42
CA ALA A 51 0.91 4.09 0.42
C ALA A 51 0.64 5.51 -0.10
N ILE A 52 -0.63 5.83 -0.37
CA ILE A 52 -1.08 7.18 -0.78
C ILE A 52 -0.87 8.19 0.35
N ASN A 53 -1.28 7.87 1.59
CA ASN A 53 -1.10 8.75 2.74
C ASN A 53 0.36 9.06 3.09
N HIS A 54 1.29 8.19 2.71
CA HIS A 54 2.72 8.38 2.98
C HIS A 54 3.51 8.78 1.73
N ASN A 55 2.84 9.17 0.64
CA ASN A 55 3.46 9.51 -0.65
C ASN A 55 4.46 8.46 -1.15
N ASN A 56 4.23 7.19 -0.83
CA ASN A 56 5.13 6.12 -1.19
C ASN A 56 4.78 5.58 -2.58
N PHE A 57 5.26 6.27 -3.61
CA PHE A 57 5.10 5.88 -5.01
C PHE A 57 5.61 4.46 -5.31
N GLY A 58 6.70 4.04 -4.68
CA GLY A 58 7.23 2.68 -4.87
C GLY A 58 6.26 1.61 -4.38
N ALA A 59 5.66 1.82 -3.21
CA ALA A 59 4.62 0.92 -2.71
C ALA A 59 3.36 0.98 -3.58
N ILE A 60 2.92 2.17 -4.04
CA ILE A 60 1.78 2.30 -4.96
C ILE A 60 2.01 1.43 -6.21
N LEU A 61 3.17 1.55 -6.86
CA LEU A 61 3.50 0.77 -8.05
C LEU A 61 3.55 -0.74 -7.77
N LEU A 62 4.11 -1.14 -6.63
CA LEU A 62 4.14 -2.54 -6.21
C LEU A 62 2.73 -3.08 -5.96
N LEU A 63 1.87 -2.34 -5.26
CA LEU A 63 0.51 -2.76 -4.98
C LEU A 63 -0.31 -2.92 -6.26
N LEU A 64 -0.21 -1.99 -7.20
CA LEU A 64 -0.83 -2.09 -8.53
C LEU A 64 -0.33 -3.33 -9.29
N LYS A 65 0.99 -3.57 -9.28
CA LYS A 65 1.60 -4.75 -9.91
C LYS A 65 1.05 -6.07 -9.35
N TYR A 66 0.68 -6.09 -8.06
CA TYR A 66 0.14 -7.26 -7.38
C TYR A 66 -1.41 -7.25 -7.30
N GLY A 67 -2.08 -6.46 -8.16
CA GLY A 67 -3.52 -6.55 -8.39
C GLY A 67 -4.37 -5.59 -7.56
N ALA A 68 -3.77 -4.65 -6.83
CA ALA A 68 -4.54 -3.52 -6.31
C ALA A 68 -5.00 -2.64 -7.47
N ILE A 69 -6.16 -2.01 -7.30
CA ILE A 69 -6.72 -1.05 -8.25
C ILE A 69 -6.81 0.31 -7.57
N LEU A 70 -6.78 1.36 -8.38
CA LEU A 70 -6.98 2.72 -7.92
C LEU A 70 -8.29 3.23 -8.52
N GLU A 71 -9.33 3.25 -7.71
CA GLU A 71 -10.62 3.81 -8.11
C GLU A 71 -10.68 5.30 -7.79
N LYS A 72 -11.41 6.05 -8.62
CA LYS A 72 -11.54 7.50 -8.47
C LYS A 72 -12.17 7.88 -7.12
N ASP A 73 -13.20 7.14 -6.70
CA ASP A 73 -13.92 7.41 -5.45
C ASP A 73 -13.02 7.20 -4.22
N TYR A 74 -12.07 6.27 -4.31
CA TYR A 74 -11.05 6.02 -3.28
C TYR A 74 -10.05 7.18 -3.14
N LEU A 75 -9.73 7.86 -4.24
CA LEU A 75 -8.94 9.10 -4.20
C LEU A 75 -9.72 10.24 -3.54
N GLU A 76 -11.04 10.31 -3.71
CA GLU A 76 -11.86 11.34 -3.05
C GLU A 76 -11.90 11.15 -1.53
N GLU A 77 -11.95 9.92 -1.02
CA GLU A 77 -11.90 9.60 0.42
C GLU A 77 -10.55 9.97 1.05
N CYS A 78 -9.45 9.80 0.30
CA CYS A 78 -8.12 10.25 0.72
C CYS A 78 -7.98 11.80 0.77
N LYS A 79 -8.98 12.53 0.25
CA LYS A 79 -9.30 13.98 0.33
C LYS A 79 -9.00 14.68 1.66
N GLU A 80 -9.50 14.07 2.73
CA GLU A 80 -9.66 14.74 4.03
C GLU A 80 -8.35 14.87 4.83
N ASN A 81 -7.24 14.32 4.33
CA ASN A 81 -5.94 14.36 5.01
C ASN A 81 -4.88 15.04 4.12
N PHE A 82 -4.21 16.06 4.70
CA PHE A 82 -3.21 16.98 4.12
C PHE A 82 -2.48 16.50 2.85
N ARG A 83 -2.35 17.46 1.90
CA ARG A 83 -1.71 17.40 0.57
C ARG A 83 -0.82 16.17 0.35
N LYS A 84 -1.24 15.34 -0.60
CA LYS A 84 -0.53 14.14 -1.01
C LYS A 84 -0.12 14.29 -2.46
N GLU A 85 1.15 14.57 -2.71
CA GLU A 85 1.73 14.66 -4.04
C GLU A 85 1.42 13.42 -4.88
N ALA A 86 1.35 12.24 -4.25
CA ALA A 86 0.93 11.01 -4.91
C ALA A 86 -0.51 11.06 -5.41
N LEU A 87 -1.43 11.62 -4.61
CA LEU A 87 -2.83 11.74 -4.98
C LEU A 87 -3.02 12.74 -6.13
N ASP A 88 -2.37 13.90 -6.04
CA ASP A 88 -2.43 14.92 -7.09
C ASP A 88 -1.84 14.39 -8.41
N PHE A 89 -0.71 13.69 -8.34
CA PHE A 89 -0.10 13.04 -9.49
C PHE A 89 -1.03 11.99 -10.10
N LEU A 90 -1.56 11.06 -9.29
CA LEU A 90 -2.44 10.00 -9.77
C LEU A 90 -3.73 10.55 -10.36
N ALA A 91 -4.36 11.54 -9.71
CA ALA A 91 -5.54 12.21 -10.23
C ALA A 91 -5.26 12.95 -11.56
N SER A 92 -4.05 13.47 -11.75
CA SER A 92 -3.65 14.12 -13.01
C SER A 92 -3.55 13.15 -14.19
N LEU A 93 -3.31 11.86 -13.94
CA LEU A 93 -3.21 10.82 -14.97
C LEU A 93 -4.57 10.28 -15.44
N LEU A 94 -5.64 10.50 -14.66
CA LEU A 94 -6.98 9.96 -14.91
C LEU A 94 -7.90 10.93 -15.68
N LYS A 95 -7.33 11.88 -16.43
CA LYS A 95 -8.05 12.88 -17.25
C LYS A 95 -8.50 12.35 -18.59
#